data_AF-A0A4Y7TRZ8-F1
#
_entry.id   AF-A0A4Y7TRZ8-F1
#
_cell.length_a   1.000
_cell.length_b   1.000
_cell.length_c   1.000
_cell.angle_alpha   90.00
_cell.angle_beta   90.00
_cell.angle_gamma   90.00
#
_symmetry.space_group_name_H-M   'P 1'
#
loop_
_entity.id
_entity.type
_entity.pdbx_description
1 polymer ?
#
loop_
_entity_poly.entity_id
_entity_poly.type
_entity_poly.pdbx_seq_one_letter_code
_entity_poly.pdbx_strand_id
1 'polypeptide(L)'
;MDTFDHDRAQLHDAYSHDATFSISIHDEAEGKEASMASTFCTERPNAKRGASSSITLPADSTPQPTRVFRGRKSIVDRLCSLGPHKFLSPRLPHAHPSPVYDIVTYPIFSSSSTGEASESPEAPLVEHAGELLLASFHSEAVNTTRMSRSVVMDHIVTVDQNFVLRLRRDSDTPSKREDCASGMELGKEEEDPWPLVVVSHQMVVRDGPMLRQEAVEEVLPWVLDIRAAAVQCD
;
A
#
# COMPACT_ATOMS: atom_id res chain seq x y z
N MET A 1 4.35 -10.08 -4.53
CA MET A 1 5.44 -9.59 -3.67
C MET A 1 6.74 -9.50 -4.46
N ASP A 2 7.07 -10.52 -5.25
CA ASP A 2 8.30 -10.57 -6.05
C ASP A 2 8.56 -9.31 -6.87
N THR A 3 7.56 -8.75 -7.57
CA THR A 3 7.73 -7.50 -8.34
C THR A 3 8.12 -6.32 -7.44
N PHE A 4 7.52 -6.18 -6.26
CA PHE A 4 7.82 -5.08 -5.33
C PHE A 4 9.25 -5.17 -4.78
N ASP A 5 9.75 -6.39 -4.53
CA ASP A 5 11.07 -6.62 -3.95
C ASP A 5 12.22 -6.51 -4.96
N HIS A 6 11.92 -6.71 -6.26
CA HIS A 6 12.94 -6.76 -7.32
C HIS A 6 12.91 -5.52 -8.21
N ASP A 7 11.72 -5.11 -8.66
CA ASP A 7 11.56 -4.02 -9.62
C ASP A 7 10.20 -3.34 -9.49
N ARG A 8 10.16 -2.32 -8.62
CA ARG A 8 8.95 -1.52 -8.36
C ARG A 8 8.50 -0.73 -9.60
N ALA A 9 9.36 -0.52 -10.59
CA ALA A 9 8.97 0.19 -11.81
C ALA A 9 7.94 -0.58 -12.63
N GLN A 10 7.97 -1.91 -12.56
CA GLN A 10 6.99 -2.78 -13.22
C GLN A 10 5.59 -2.68 -12.63
N LEU A 11 5.43 -2.08 -11.45
CA LEU A 11 4.12 -1.82 -10.85
C LEU A 11 3.38 -0.67 -11.53
N HIS A 12 3.99 0.04 -12.48
CA HIS A 12 3.38 1.19 -13.14
C HIS A 12 1.99 0.92 -13.70
N ASP A 13 1.82 -0.20 -14.39
CA ASP A 13 0.54 -0.54 -15.00
C ASP A 13 -0.39 -1.25 -14.01
N ALA A 14 0.05 -1.57 -12.79
CA ALA A 14 -0.82 -2.09 -11.74
C ALA A 14 -1.69 -0.99 -11.09
N TYR A 15 -1.40 0.30 -11.33
CA TYR A 15 -2.17 1.44 -10.79
C TYR A 15 -3.04 2.09 -11.86
N SER A 16 -4.24 2.53 -11.48
CA SER A 16 -5.08 3.37 -12.34
C SER A 16 -4.43 4.74 -12.59
N HIS A 17 -4.85 5.43 -13.65
CA HIS A 17 -4.33 6.76 -14.01
C HIS A 17 -4.54 7.81 -12.92
N ASP A 18 -5.63 7.67 -12.17
CA ASP A 18 -6.08 8.55 -11.09
C ASP A 18 -5.80 7.98 -9.69
N ALA A 19 -5.02 6.90 -9.61
CA ALA A 19 -4.74 6.22 -8.35
C ALA A 19 -4.14 7.16 -7.30
N THR A 20 -4.39 6.84 -6.04
CA THR A 20 -3.83 7.57 -4.89
C THR A 20 -2.90 6.67 -4.09
N PHE A 21 -1.81 7.24 -3.59
CA PHE A 21 -0.89 6.57 -2.67
C PHE A 21 -0.62 7.46 -1.46
N SER A 22 -0.62 6.88 -0.27
CA SER A 22 -0.17 7.55 0.95
C SER A 22 0.69 6.62 1.78
N ILE A 23 1.66 7.19 2.49
CA ILE A 23 2.53 6.46 3.40
C ILE A 23 2.64 7.20 4.73
N SER A 24 2.46 6.47 5.82
CA SER A 24 2.64 6.92 7.20
C SER A 24 3.76 6.11 7.85
N ILE A 25 4.62 6.77 8.61
CA ILE A 25 5.74 6.14 9.33
C ILE A 25 5.57 6.47 10.80
N HIS A 26 5.48 5.44 11.62
CA HIS A 26 5.36 5.56 13.07
C HIS A 26 6.71 5.22 13.69
N ASP A 27 7.35 6.25 14.25
CA ASP A 27 8.59 6.12 15.00
C ASP A 27 8.25 5.92 16.48
N GLU A 28 8.68 4.81 17.07
CA GLU A 28 8.63 4.61 18.53
C GLU A 28 9.76 5.41 19.18
N ALA A 29 9.55 6.72 19.36
CA ALA A 29 10.57 7.65 19.84
C ALA A 29 10.78 7.62 21.36
N GLU A 30 10.66 6.47 22.02
CA GLU A 30 10.85 6.34 23.48
C GLU A 30 12.18 5.69 23.85
N GLY A 31 13.29 6.37 23.53
CA GLY A 31 14.58 6.08 24.18
C GLY A 31 15.79 5.91 23.26
N LYS A 32 16.39 7.05 22.85
CA LYS A 32 17.79 7.24 22.39
C LYS A 32 18.31 6.49 21.15
N GLU A 33 17.66 5.45 20.66
CA GLU A 33 18.07 4.79 19.41
C GLU A 33 17.34 5.39 18.20
N ALA A 34 18.01 5.42 17.05
CA ALA A 34 17.43 5.97 15.83
C ALA A 34 16.37 5.00 15.31
N SER A 35 15.11 5.47 15.16
CA SER A 35 14.02 4.67 14.61
C SER A 35 14.43 4.00 13.30
N MET A 36 14.23 2.69 13.20
CA MET A 36 14.52 1.96 11.96
C MET A 36 13.44 2.20 10.91
N ALA A 37 12.21 2.53 11.32
CA ALA A 37 11.13 2.92 10.42
C ALA A 37 11.49 4.17 9.61
N SER A 38 12.26 5.10 10.19
CA SER A 38 12.78 6.27 9.46
C SER A 38 13.72 5.90 8.30
N THR A 39 14.39 4.74 8.36
CA THR A 39 15.23 4.25 7.25
C THR A 39 14.41 3.69 6.10
N PHE A 40 13.14 3.33 6.36
CA PHE A 40 12.20 2.85 5.34
C PHE A 40 11.93 3.90 4.26
N CYS A 41 11.91 5.16 4.71
CA CYS A 41 11.79 6.29 3.84
C CYS A 41 12.86 7.32 4.15
N THR A 42 13.92 7.31 3.35
CA THR A 42 15.02 8.28 3.45
C THR A 42 14.62 9.68 2.95
N GLU A 43 13.36 10.07 3.11
CA GLU A 43 12.93 11.43 2.82
C GLU A 43 13.88 12.38 3.53
N ARG A 44 14.81 12.96 2.76
CA ARG A 44 15.63 14.05 3.24
C ARG A 44 14.62 15.10 3.67
N PRO A 45 14.52 15.44 4.97
CA PRO A 45 13.73 16.58 5.38
C PRO A 45 14.22 17.71 4.49
N ASN A 46 13.34 18.23 3.64
CA ASN A 46 13.68 19.13 2.54
C ASN A 46 14.79 20.10 2.98
N ALA A 47 16.03 19.83 2.57
CA ALA A 47 17.20 20.65 2.93
C ALA A 47 17.20 22.03 2.24
N LYS A 48 16.02 22.46 1.76
CA LYS A 48 15.74 23.73 1.10
C LYS A 48 14.56 24.47 1.72
N ARG A 49 14.20 24.21 2.98
CA ARG A 49 13.48 25.22 3.76
C ARG A 49 14.55 26.15 4.34
N GLY A 50 14.77 27.26 3.62
CA GLY A 50 15.87 28.19 3.83
C GLY A 50 16.06 28.58 5.30
N ALA A 51 17.33 28.73 5.66
CA ALA A 51 17.78 29.21 6.95
C ALA A 51 17.04 30.49 7.36
N SER A 52 16.10 30.36 8.28
CA SER A 52 15.75 31.41 9.21
C SER A 52 15.53 30.74 10.54
N SER A 53 16.65 30.64 11.25
CA SER A 53 16.78 30.29 12.64
C SER A 53 15.86 31.16 13.50
N SER A 54 14.77 30.56 13.97
CA SER A 54 14.11 30.97 15.20
C SER A 54 13.85 29.70 16.01
N ILE A 55 14.56 29.61 17.13
CA ILE A 55 14.47 28.55 18.12
C ILE A 55 13.04 28.53 18.65
N THR A 56 12.28 27.48 18.35
CA THR A 56 10.96 27.24 18.96
C THR A 56 11.03 25.91 19.70
N LEU A 57 10.62 25.92 20.97
CA LEU A 57 10.64 24.80 21.92
C LEU A 57 9.78 23.61 21.43
N PRO A 58 10.07 22.37 21.89
CA PRO A 58 9.32 21.18 21.52
C PRO A 58 8.05 21.11 22.35
N ALA A 59 6.94 21.59 21.80
CA ALA A 59 5.61 21.41 22.37
C ALA A 59 4.70 20.87 21.27
N ASP A 60 4.15 19.70 21.54
CA ASP A 60 3.25 18.89 20.74
C ASP A 60 3.87 18.30 19.47
N SER A 61 4.05 16.98 19.48
CA SER A 61 4.28 16.12 18.32
C SER A 61 3.09 16.25 17.35
N THR A 62 3.04 17.37 16.64
CA THR A 62 2.00 17.60 15.64
C THR A 62 2.22 16.55 14.56
N PRO A 63 1.25 15.63 14.33
CA PRO A 63 1.42 14.57 13.36
C PRO A 63 1.79 15.20 12.01
N GLN A 64 2.89 14.74 11.41
CA GLN A 64 3.27 15.25 10.10
C GLN A 64 2.12 15.00 9.12
N PRO A 65 1.73 15.99 8.31
CA PRO A 65 0.63 15.81 7.37
C PRO A 65 0.99 14.68 6.40
N THR A 66 0.13 13.66 6.36
CA THR A 66 0.28 12.52 5.45
C THR A 66 0.39 13.01 4.02
N ARG A 67 1.51 12.71 3.36
CA ARG A 67 1.71 13.07 1.96
C ARG A 67 0.92 12.11 1.08
N VAL A 68 0.12 12.69 0.18
CA VAL A 68 -0.66 11.94 -0.81
C VAL A 68 -0.03 12.15 -2.18
N PHE A 69 0.33 11.06 -2.84
CA PHE A 69 0.83 11.01 -4.21
C PHE A 69 -0.33 10.59 -5.12
N ARG A 70 -0.45 11.24 -6.29
CA ARG A 70 -1.56 11.00 -7.23
C ARG A 70 -1.03 10.62 -8.60
N GLY A 71 -1.66 9.61 -9.20
CA GLY A 71 -1.36 9.07 -10.51
C GLY A 71 -0.16 8.12 -10.54
N ARG A 72 -0.26 7.09 -11.39
CA ARG A 72 0.71 5.98 -11.49
C ARG A 72 2.18 6.38 -11.47
N LYS A 73 2.57 7.41 -12.24
CA LYS A 73 3.96 7.87 -12.32
C LYS A 73 4.46 8.35 -10.95
N SER A 74 3.71 9.24 -10.29
CA SER A 74 4.10 9.77 -8.98
C SER A 74 4.13 8.69 -7.91
N ILE A 75 3.23 7.71 -8.00
CA ILE A 75 3.18 6.58 -7.08
C ILE A 75 4.41 5.69 -7.26
N VAL A 76 4.72 5.28 -8.49
CA VAL A 76 5.87 4.42 -8.78
C VAL A 76 7.19 5.12 -8.45
N ASP A 77 7.36 6.39 -8.85
CA ASP A 77 8.54 7.19 -8.50
C ASP A 77 8.74 7.19 -6.98
N ARG A 78 7.64 7.31 -6.23
CA ARG A 78 7.66 7.24 -4.78
C ARG A 78 8.03 5.85 -4.27
N LEU A 79 7.40 4.78 -4.77
CA LEU A 79 7.72 3.41 -4.38
C LEU A 79 9.19 3.06 -4.66
N CYS A 80 9.72 3.47 -5.81
CA CYS A 80 11.14 3.32 -6.17
C CYS A 80 12.07 4.09 -5.23
N SER A 81 11.62 5.21 -4.65
CA SER A 81 12.39 5.98 -3.67
C SER A 81 12.38 5.41 -2.25
N LEU A 82 11.49 4.46 -1.96
CA LEU A 82 11.54 3.74 -0.68
C LEU A 82 12.85 2.96 -0.60
N GLY A 83 13.37 2.77 0.61
CA GLY A 83 14.64 2.07 0.81
C GLY A 83 14.66 0.66 0.19
N PRO A 84 15.83 0.02 0.16
CA PRO A 84 16.00 -1.33 -0.37
C PRO A 84 15.50 -2.36 0.67
N HIS A 85 14.19 -2.37 0.87
CA HIS A 85 13.49 -3.29 1.75
C HIS A 85 13.04 -4.51 0.96
N LYS A 86 13.12 -5.66 1.62
CA LYS A 86 12.53 -6.91 1.15
C LYS A 86 11.60 -7.46 2.21
N PHE A 87 10.45 -7.95 1.78
CA PHE A 87 9.55 -8.65 2.67
C PHE A 87 10.17 -9.99 3.11
N LEU A 88 9.96 -10.33 4.38
CA LEU A 88 10.43 -11.61 4.89
C LEU A 88 9.66 -12.76 4.23
N SER A 89 10.41 -13.72 3.67
CA SER A 89 9.82 -14.91 3.06
C SER A 89 9.71 -16.04 4.09
N PRO A 90 8.63 -16.86 4.09
CA PRO A 90 8.42 -17.95 5.04
C PRO A 90 9.48 -19.06 5.04
N ARG A 91 10.45 -19.01 4.12
CA ARG A 91 11.43 -20.10 3.90
C ARG A 91 12.56 -20.14 4.92
N LEU A 92 12.61 -19.22 5.88
CA LEU A 92 13.63 -19.23 6.93
C LEU A 92 13.10 -19.97 8.18
N PRO A 93 13.84 -20.94 8.74
CA PRO A 93 13.40 -21.77 9.86
C PRO A 93 13.19 -21.04 11.20
N HIS A 94 13.49 -19.74 11.24
CA HIS A 94 13.22 -18.83 12.36
C HIS A 94 12.53 -17.54 11.90
N ALA A 95 11.98 -17.51 10.67
CA ALA A 95 11.27 -16.34 10.20
C ALA A 95 9.92 -16.20 10.89
N HIS A 96 9.65 -14.93 11.16
CA HIS A 96 8.39 -14.34 11.57
C HIS A 96 7.18 -14.82 10.75
N PRO A 97 5.95 -14.61 11.25
CA PRO A 97 4.75 -15.13 10.61
C PRO A 97 4.71 -14.78 9.13
N SER A 98 4.24 -15.74 8.32
CA SER A 98 3.90 -15.52 6.92
C SER A 98 3.06 -14.26 6.77
N PRO A 99 3.18 -13.53 5.65
CA PRO A 99 2.32 -12.38 5.40
C PRO A 99 0.85 -12.75 5.56
N VAL A 100 0.11 -11.88 6.24
CA VAL A 100 -1.33 -12.04 6.47
C VAL A 100 -2.08 -11.18 5.47
N TYR A 101 -3.13 -11.76 4.89
CA TYR A 101 -3.98 -11.11 3.91
C TYR A 101 -5.42 -11.11 4.42
N ASP A 102 -6.08 -9.96 4.30
CA ASP A 102 -7.52 -9.83 4.49
C ASP A 102 -8.12 -9.25 3.20
N ILE A 103 -9.22 -9.83 2.71
CA ILE A 103 -9.85 -9.45 1.45
C ILE A 103 -11.35 -9.33 1.68
N VAL A 104 -11.87 -8.13 1.40
CA VAL A 104 -13.29 -7.81 1.50
C VAL A 104 -13.79 -7.29 0.17
N THR A 105 -14.87 -7.87 -0.35
CA THR A 105 -15.49 -7.47 -1.62
C THR A 105 -16.69 -6.56 -1.36
N TYR A 106 -16.77 -5.44 -2.06
CA TYR A 106 -17.89 -4.50 -1.99
C TYR A 106 -18.56 -4.38 -3.36
N PRO A 107 -19.86 -4.73 -3.48
CA PRO A 107 -20.60 -4.47 -4.70
C PRO A 107 -20.85 -2.95 -4.82
N ILE A 108 -20.43 -2.33 -5.93
CA ILE A 108 -20.90 -0.97 -6.25
C ILE A 108 -22.24 -1.10 -6.97
N PHE A 109 -23.32 -0.83 -6.26
CA PHE A 109 -24.59 -0.57 -6.92
C PHE A 109 -24.47 0.77 -7.63
N SER A 110 -24.29 0.75 -8.95
CA SER A 110 -24.47 1.95 -9.77
C SER A 110 -25.92 2.36 -9.61
N SER A 111 -26.18 3.35 -8.75
CA SER A 111 -27.49 3.98 -8.66
C SER A 111 -27.65 4.80 -9.93
N SER A 112 -28.02 4.15 -11.03
CA SER A 112 -28.57 4.83 -12.20
C SER A 112 -29.93 5.42 -11.80
N SER A 113 -29.87 6.51 -11.04
CA SER A 113 -31.03 7.28 -10.64
C SER A 113 -31.57 7.98 -11.89
N THR A 114 -32.61 7.37 -12.44
CA THR A 114 -33.88 8.04 -12.75
C THR A 114 -33.80 9.31 -13.60
N GLY A 115 -34.19 9.16 -14.87
CA GLY A 115 -34.94 10.21 -15.56
C GLY A 115 -34.35 10.59 -16.91
N GLU A 116 -34.70 9.83 -17.95
CA GLU A 116 -35.57 10.31 -19.01
C GLU A 116 -36.04 9.10 -19.84
N ALA A 117 -37.35 8.94 -19.94
CA ALA A 117 -38.00 7.89 -20.70
C ALA A 117 -37.80 8.15 -22.19
N SER A 118 -36.67 7.67 -22.74
CA SER A 118 -36.48 7.56 -24.17
C SER A 118 -36.78 6.12 -24.56
N GLU A 119 -37.96 5.90 -25.14
CA GLU A 119 -38.44 4.63 -25.68
C GLU A 119 -37.61 4.22 -26.90
N SER A 120 -36.36 3.76 -26.70
CA SER A 120 -35.59 3.10 -27.74
C SER A 120 -35.38 1.62 -27.36
N PRO A 121 -35.81 0.66 -28.20
CA PRO A 121 -35.71 -0.77 -27.92
C PRO A 121 -34.34 -1.34 -28.31
N GLU A 122 -33.25 -0.66 -27.95
CA GLU A 122 -31.90 -1.24 -28.03
C GLU A 122 -31.58 -1.96 -26.72
N ALA A 123 -31.08 -3.20 -26.85
CA ALA A 123 -30.85 -4.11 -25.75
C ALA A 123 -30.06 -3.43 -24.60
N PRO A 124 -30.43 -3.65 -23.33
CA PRO A 124 -29.73 -3.04 -22.21
C PRO A 124 -28.29 -3.52 -22.21
N LEU A 125 -27.37 -2.61 -22.58
CA LEU A 125 -25.97 -2.71 -22.22
C LEU A 125 -25.94 -2.83 -20.70
N VAL A 126 -25.67 -4.04 -20.22
CA VAL A 126 -25.46 -4.31 -18.80
C VAL A 126 -24.18 -3.58 -18.42
N GLU A 127 -24.30 -2.31 -18.02
CA GLU A 127 -23.23 -1.60 -17.35
C GLU A 127 -22.83 -2.47 -16.16
N HIS A 128 -21.66 -3.08 -16.25
CA HIS A 128 -21.11 -3.90 -15.18
C HIS A 128 -20.97 -3.02 -13.94
N ALA A 129 -21.91 -3.19 -13.01
CA ALA A 129 -21.82 -2.70 -11.64
C ALA A 129 -20.41 -3.05 -11.13
N GLY A 130 -19.57 -2.03 -10.94
CA GLY A 130 -18.17 -2.27 -10.64
C GLY A 130 -18.01 -2.98 -9.31
N GLU A 131 -17.25 -4.06 -9.26
CA GLU A 131 -16.85 -4.65 -7.98
C GLU A 131 -15.59 -3.93 -7.47
N LEU A 132 -15.62 -3.46 -6.23
CA LEU A 132 -14.42 -3.03 -5.51
C LEU A 132 -13.94 -4.16 -4.62
N LEU A 133 -12.64 -4.35 -4.57
CA LEU A 133 -12.00 -5.24 -3.60
C LEU A 133 -11.13 -4.39 -2.69
N LEU A 134 -11.37 -4.49 -1.39
CA LEU A 134 -10.45 -4.00 -0.37
C LEU A 134 -9.54 -5.16 0.00
N ALA A 135 -8.25 -5.01 -0.24
CA ALA A 135 -7.24 -5.99 0.15
C ALA A 135 -6.29 -5.35 1.16
N SER A 136 -6.15 -5.97 2.33
CA SER A 136 -5.19 -5.60 3.36
C SER A 136 -4.08 -6.64 3.41
N PHE A 137 -2.86 -6.16 3.59
CA PHE A 137 -1.64 -6.95 3.61
C PHE A 137 -0.80 -6.53 4.80
N HIS A 138 -0.45 -7.49 5.64
CA HIS A 138 0.32 -7.27 6.86
C HIS A 138 1.55 -8.15 6.83
N SER A 139 2.73 -7.55 6.90
CA SER A 139 3.99 -8.29 6.85
C SER A 139 5.11 -7.50 7.49
N GLU A 140 6.23 -8.18 7.68
CA GLU A 140 7.47 -7.55 8.06
C GLU A 140 8.40 -7.38 6.85
N ALA A 141 9.21 -6.33 6.90
CA ALA A 141 10.23 -6.05 5.90
C ALA A 141 11.57 -5.74 6.57
N VAL A 142 12.66 -6.12 5.89
CA VAL A 142 14.03 -5.88 6.36
C VAL A 142 14.78 -4.98 5.39
N ASN A 143 15.58 -4.05 5.94
CA ASN A 143 16.49 -3.26 5.14
C ASN A 143 17.70 -4.08 4.68
N THR A 144 17.85 -4.28 3.36
CA THR A 144 18.90 -5.13 2.80
C THR A 144 20.26 -4.46 2.69
N THR A 145 20.37 -3.13 2.80
CA THR A 145 21.67 -2.44 2.72
C THR A 145 22.59 -2.68 3.91
N ARG A 146 22.03 -3.06 5.07
CA ARG A 146 22.77 -3.20 6.34
C ARG A 146 22.98 -4.64 6.78
N MET A 147 22.81 -5.61 5.89
CA MET A 147 23.00 -7.03 6.22
C MET A 147 24.47 -7.39 6.44
N SER A 148 25.04 -7.00 7.58
CA SER A 148 26.09 -7.80 8.20
C SER A 148 25.42 -9.07 8.76
N ARG A 149 26.00 -10.24 8.54
CA ARG A 149 25.41 -11.55 8.88
C ARG A 149 25.02 -11.72 10.36
N SER A 150 25.42 -10.80 11.24
CA SER A 150 25.26 -10.89 12.70
C SER A 150 24.09 -10.08 13.26
N VAL A 151 23.42 -9.21 12.48
CA VAL A 151 22.49 -8.19 13.02
C VAL A 151 21.17 -8.11 12.22
N VAL A 152 20.72 -9.23 11.65
CA VAL A 152 19.54 -9.23 10.76
C VAL A 152 18.24 -8.86 11.49
N MET A 153 18.15 -9.14 12.80
CA MET A 153 16.93 -8.93 13.59
C MET A 153 16.71 -7.47 14.00
N ASP A 154 17.77 -6.65 14.08
CA ASP A 154 17.66 -5.26 14.58
C ASP A 154 17.17 -4.29 13.50
N HIS A 155 16.74 -4.80 12.33
CA HIS A 155 16.35 -3.98 11.18
C HIS A 155 14.98 -4.37 10.59
N ILE A 156 14.16 -5.04 11.40
CA ILE A 156 12.81 -5.44 11.03
C ILE A 156 11.86 -4.26 11.28
N VAL A 157 11.04 -3.97 10.27
CA VAL A 157 9.91 -3.05 10.39
C VAL A 157 8.63 -3.77 10.02
N THR A 158 7.54 -3.39 10.66
CA THR A 158 6.20 -3.85 10.30
C THR A 158 5.64 -2.96 9.21
N VAL A 159 5.03 -3.57 8.20
CA VAL A 159 4.43 -2.89 7.06
C VAL A 159 3.00 -3.39 6.88
N ASP A 160 2.06 -2.47 7.01
CA ASP A 160 0.66 -2.67 6.68
C ASP A 160 0.36 -1.96 5.36
N GLN A 161 -0.28 -2.65 4.42
CA GLN A 161 -0.71 -2.08 3.16
C GLN A 161 -2.20 -2.32 2.97
N ASN A 162 -2.93 -1.28 2.59
CA ASN A 162 -4.33 -1.37 2.22
C ASN A 162 -4.48 -0.95 0.77
N PHE A 163 -5.17 -1.76 -0.01
CA PHE A 163 -5.42 -1.56 -1.43
C PHE A 163 -6.92 -1.51 -1.68
N VAL A 164 -7.38 -0.48 -2.36
CA VAL A 164 -8.67 -0.50 -3.04
C VAL A 164 -8.39 -0.85 -4.49
N LEU A 165 -8.96 -1.96 -4.93
CA LEU A 165 -8.80 -2.56 -6.24
C LEU A 165 -10.13 -2.53 -6.99
N ARG A 166 -10.07 -2.51 -8.31
CA ARG A 166 -11.23 -2.74 -9.17
C ARG A 166 -10.83 -3.53 -10.40
N LEU A 167 -11.83 -4.10 -11.08
CA LEU A 167 -11.64 -4.65 -12.42
C LEU A 167 -11.07 -3.59 -13.36
N ARG A 168 -10.09 -4.00 -14.16
CA ARG A 168 -9.51 -3.16 -15.20
C ARG A 168 -10.56 -2.77 -16.23
N ARG A 169 -10.53 -1.50 -16.66
CA ARG A 169 -11.36 -1.00 -17.76
C ARG A 169 -10.48 -0.76 -18.98
N ASP A 170 -11.09 -0.68 -20.16
CA ASP A 170 -10.38 -0.37 -21.40
C ASP A 170 -9.59 0.93 -21.31
N SER A 171 -10.10 1.92 -20.56
CA SER A 171 -9.42 3.20 -20.31
C SER A 171 -8.13 3.10 -19.51
N ASP A 172 -7.92 2.00 -18.77
CA ASP A 172 -6.70 1.78 -17.97
C ASP A 172 -5.61 1.07 -18.77
N THR A 173 -5.96 0.46 -19.91
CA THR A 173 -4.96 -0.18 -20.75
C THR A 173 -3.99 0.89 -21.23
N PRO A 174 -2.67 0.67 -21.08
CA PRO A 174 -1.70 1.60 -21.64
C PRO A 174 -1.98 1.66 -23.13
N SER A 175 -2.35 2.85 -23.62
CA SER A 175 -2.60 3.10 -25.05
C SER A 175 -1.51 2.39 -25.82
N LYS A 176 -1.85 1.29 -26.50
CA LYS A 176 -0.89 0.49 -27.25
C LYS A 176 -0.06 1.48 -28.04
N ARG A 177 1.26 1.52 -27.80
CA ARG A 177 2.16 2.37 -28.56
C ARG A 177 1.82 2.13 -30.04
N GLU A 178 1.23 3.12 -30.69
CA GLU A 178 0.83 3.03 -32.10
C GLU A 178 2.05 2.91 -33.04
N ASP A 179 3.26 2.93 -32.48
CA ASP A 179 4.51 2.79 -33.18
C ASP A 179 4.91 1.32 -33.31
N CYS A 180 4.28 0.59 -34.25
CA CYS A 180 4.95 -0.42 -35.10
C CYS A 180 3.92 -1.05 -36.06
N ALA A 181 3.58 -0.32 -37.10
CA ALA A 181 2.97 -0.89 -38.30
C ALA A 181 3.98 -1.82 -39.00
N SER A 182 4.01 -3.10 -38.67
CA SER A 182 4.64 -4.13 -39.52
C SER A 182 4.27 -5.54 -39.07
N GLY A 183 3.52 -6.24 -39.92
CA GLY A 183 3.56 -7.69 -40.01
C GLY A 183 2.48 -8.43 -39.24
N MET A 184 1.55 -9.03 -39.98
CA MET A 184 0.63 -10.06 -39.53
C MET A 184 1.40 -11.20 -38.84
N GLU A 185 1.39 -11.23 -37.52
CA GLU A 185 1.51 -12.49 -36.79
C GLU A 185 0.25 -12.62 -35.93
N LEU A 186 -0.50 -13.72 -36.11
CA LEU A 186 -1.49 -14.19 -35.14
C LEU A 186 -0.73 -14.62 -33.87
N GLY A 187 -0.19 -13.64 -33.17
CA GLY A 187 0.47 -13.81 -31.89
C GLY A 187 -0.59 -14.06 -30.82
N LYS A 188 -0.35 -15.09 -30.00
CA LYS A 188 -1.12 -15.39 -28.79
C LYS A 188 -1.38 -14.08 -28.05
N GLU A 189 -2.63 -13.81 -27.70
CA GLU A 189 -2.97 -12.72 -26.79
C GLU A 189 -2.17 -12.94 -25.51
N GLU A 190 -1.17 -12.10 -25.29
CA GLU A 190 -0.38 -12.10 -24.07
C GLU A 190 -1.34 -11.66 -22.96
N GLU A 191 -1.72 -12.60 -22.10
CA GLU A 191 -2.66 -12.34 -21.01
C GLU A 191 -2.15 -11.17 -20.18
N ASP A 192 -3.03 -10.20 -19.95
CA ASP A 192 -2.71 -9.03 -19.15
C ASP A 192 -2.27 -9.46 -17.74
N PRO A 193 -1.04 -9.13 -17.29
CA PRO A 193 -0.53 -9.57 -16.00
C PRO A 193 -1.32 -9.00 -14.81
N TRP A 194 -2.18 -8.01 -15.02
CA TRP A 194 -2.87 -7.26 -13.97
C TRP A 194 -4.38 -7.14 -14.25
N PRO A 195 -5.17 -8.20 -14.02
CA PRO A 195 -6.63 -8.16 -14.23
C PRO A 195 -7.35 -7.17 -13.32
N LEU A 196 -6.71 -6.79 -12.20
CA LEU A 196 -7.16 -5.77 -11.28
C LEU A 196 -6.22 -4.55 -11.32
N VAL A 197 -6.78 -3.37 -11.10
CA VAL A 197 -6.03 -2.12 -10.98
C VAL A 197 -6.23 -1.49 -9.60
N VAL A 198 -5.14 -0.96 -9.05
CA VAL A 198 -5.13 -0.25 -7.77
C VAL A 198 -5.64 1.17 -7.98
N VAL A 199 -6.71 1.55 -7.28
CA VAL A 199 -7.25 2.92 -7.26
C VAL A 199 -6.82 3.69 -6.00
N SER A 200 -6.58 2.99 -4.90
CA SER A 200 -6.03 3.58 -3.68
C SER A 200 -5.07 2.61 -3.01
N HIS A 201 -3.95 3.13 -2.54
CA HIS A 201 -2.94 2.39 -1.81
C HIS A 201 -2.52 3.21 -0.58
N GLN A 202 -2.69 2.63 0.60
CA GLN A 202 -2.19 3.20 1.84
C GLN A 202 -1.15 2.26 2.42
N MET A 203 -0.03 2.82 2.88
CA MET A 203 1.04 2.08 3.52
C MET A 203 1.31 2.66 4.89
N VAL A 204 1.39 1.82 5.91
CA VAL A 204 1.80 2.19 7.26
C VAL A 204 3.05 1.39 7.58
N VAL A 205 4.08 2.08 8.02
CA VAL A 205 5.34 1.48 8.45
C VAL A 205 5.52 1.77 9.92
N ARG A 206 5.80 0.74 10.71
CA ARG A 206 6.02 0.86 12.16
C ARG A 206 7.38 0.29 12.49
N ASP A 207 8.01 0.87 13.50
CA ASP A 207 9.25 0.31 14.02
C ASP A 207 8.98 -1.03 14.73
N GLY A 208 9.92 -1.95 14.60
CA GLY A 208 9.85 -3.26 15.23
C GLY A 208 8.99 -4.32 14.51
N PRO A 209 9.06 -5.57 15.00
CA PRO A 209 8.33 -6.71 14.46
C PRO A 209 6.85 -6.67 14.82
N MET A 210 6.03 -7.43 14.09
CA MET A 210 4.63 -7.64 14.45
C MET A 210 4.56 -8.34 15.81
N LEU A 211 3.57 -7.97 16.62
CA LEU A 211 3.31 -8.66 17.88
C LEU A 211 3.14 -10.16 17.60
N ARG A 212 3.96 -10.98 18.27
CA ARG A 212 3.83 -12.44 18.19
C ARG A 212 2.55 -12.87 18.88
N GLN A 213 2.05 -14.05 18.52
CA GLN A 213 0.83 -14.59 19.10
C GLN A 213 0.88 -14.61 20.63
N GLU A 214 2.03 -14.95 21.22
CA GLU A 214 2.19 -14.97 22.68
C GLU A 214 1.99 -13.58 23.30
N ALA A 215 2.54 -12.54 22.68
CA ALA A 215 2.36 -11.16 23.12
C ALA A 215 0.90 -10.69 22.91
N VAL A 216 0.24 -11.15 21.84
CA VAL A 216 -1.19 -10.86 21.63
C VAL A 216 -2.05 -11.53 22.70
N GLU A 217 -1.75 -12.78 23.07
CA GLU A 217 -2.46 -13.51 24.12
C GLU A 217 -2.31 -12.84 25.49
N GLU A 218 -1.15 -12.25 25.79
CA GLU A 218 -0.93 -11.45 27.01
C GLU A 218 -1.81 -10.18 27.05
N VAL A 219 -2.07 -9.57 25.89
CA VAL A 219 -2.87 -8.33 25.79
C VAL A 219 -4.36 -8.63 25.58
N LEU A 220 -4.73 -9.86 25.22
CA LEU A 220 -6.11 -10.24 24.90
C LEU A 220 -7.12 -9.93 26.02
N PRO A 221 -6.83 -10.17 27.32
CA PRO A 221 -7.76 -9.80 28.40
C PRO A 221 -8.10 -8.31 28.38
N TRP A 222 -7.10 -7.44 28.16
CA TRP A 222 -7.31 -5.99 28.08
C TRP A 222 -8.20 -5.60 26.89
N VAL A 223 -8.01 -6.24 25.74
CA VAL A 223 -8.85 -6.00 24.56
C VAL A 223 -10.30 -6.40 24.82
N LEU A 224 -10.52 -7.52 25.50
CA LEU A 224 -11.85 -7.99 25.88
C LEU A 224 -12.53 -7.03 26.87
N ASP A 225 -11.78 -6.52 27.85
CA ASP A 225 -12.30 -5.53 28.82
C ASP A 225 -12.72 -4.22 28.14
N ILE A 226 -11.93 -3.71 27.19
CA ILE A 226 -12.27 -2.51 26.41
C ILE A 226 -13.56 -2.74 25.62
N ARG A 227 -13.69 -3.91 24.96
CA ARG A 227 -14.89 -4.26 24.20
C ARG A 227 -16.12 -4.36 25.11
N ALA A 228 -15.98 -4.95 26.29
CA ALA A 228 -17.07 -5.06 27.25
C ALA A 228 -17.50 -3.67 27.76
N ALA A 229 -16.55 -2.77 28.03
CA ALA A 229 -16.84 -1.40 28.44
C ALA A 229 -17.55 -0.59 27.35
N ALA A 230 -17.16 -0.76 26.08
CA ALA A 230 -17.80 -0.07 24.96
C ALA A 230 -19.29 -0.45 24.81
N VAL A 231 -19.63 -1.73 25.00
CA VAL A 231 -21.02 -2.23 24.90
C VAL A 231 -21.92 -1.71 26.03
N GLN A 232 -21.36 -1.30 27.16
CA GLN A 232 -22.14 -0.76 28.29
C GLN A 232 -22.47 0.73 28.15
N CYS A 233 -21.88 1.41 27.18
CA CYS A 233 -22.08 2.84 26.94
C CYS A 233 -23.13 3.15 25.85
N ASP A 234 -23.69 2.11 25.21
CA ASP A 234 -24.82 2.20 24.27
C ASP A 234 -26.15 1.79 24.95
#